data_AF-A0A960EFZ6-F1
#
_entry.id   AF-A0A960EFZ6-F1
#
_cell.length_a   1.000
_cell.length_b   1.000
_cell.length_c   1.000
_cell.angle_alpha   90.00
_cell.angle_beta   90.00
_cell.angle_gamma   90.00
#
_symmetry.space_group_name_H-M   'P 1'
#
loop_
_entity.id
_entity.type
_entity.pdbx_description
1 polymer ?
#
loop_
_entity_poly.entity_id
_entity_poly.type
_entity_poly.pdbx_seq_one_letter_code
_entity_poly.pdbx_strand_id
1 'polypeptide(L)'
;MPNTTTVVKIGGSTLGSQDTSLQDVVALHREGARPVVVHGGGAMITDWLGKMNIESTFVDGLRSTSEEALKVVVGVLRGVVNAQLVGEIVGLGGNAVGLSGVDGGAVKARRYDERLGYVGEVTGVDGTFIQSLLDAGVIPVIAPIGLEPPSQPLNINADTVAGEVARALKADSLVFLTDVDGLLDGA
;
A
#
# COMPACT_ATOMS: atom_id res chain seq x y z
N MET A 1 -6.12 -9.09 21.37
CA MET A 1 -6.67 -7.74 21.60
C MET A 1 -7.94 -7.61 20.74
N PRO A 2 -9.13 -7.89 21.26
CA PRO A 2 -10.33 -7.83 20.43
C PRO A 2 -10.61 -6.38 20.02
N ASN A 3 -10.92 -6.16 18.74
CA ASN A 3 -11.34 -4.89 18.14
C ASN A 3 -10.26 -3.80 17.98
N THR A 4 -8.97 -4.12 18.07
CA THR A 4 -7.90 -3.16 17.74
C THR A 4 -7.66 -3.08 16.24
N THR A 5 -7.55 -1.88 15.68
CA THR A 5 -7.19 -1.65 14.28
C THR A 5 -5.68 -1.50 14.15
N THR A 6 -5.08 -2.31 13.29
CA THR A 6 -3.64 -2.29 13.02
C THR A 6 -3.41 -2.07 11.54
N VAL A 7 -2.73 -0.99 11.16
CA VAL A 7 -2.27 -0.81 9.77
C VAL A 7 -0.88 -1.41 9.65
N VAL A 8 -0.69 -2.33 8.70
CA VAL A 8 0.56 -3.01 8.44
C VAL A 8 1.07 -2.58 7.07
N LYS A 9 2.20 -1.88 7.03
CA LYS A 9 2.90 -1.62 5.77
C LYS A 9 3.79 -2.81 5.44
N ILE A 10 3.58 -3.41 4.28
CA ILE A 10 4.42 -4.50 3.75
C ILE A 10 5.30 -3.95 2.60
N GLY A 11 6.62 -4.17 2.70
CA GLY A 11 7.57 -3.81 1.66
C GLY A 11 7.41 -4.68 0.40
N GLY A 12 7.82 -4.16 -0.76
CA GLY A 12 7.82 -4.95 -2.00
C GLY A 12 8.93 -6.01 -2.06
N SER A 13 9.93 -5.91 -1.19
CA SER A 13 11.08 -6.82 -1.07
C SER A 13 10.89 -7.94 -0.05
N THR A 14 9.85 -7.89 0.78
CA THR A 14 9.74 -8.75 1.97
C THR A 14 9.11 -10.11 1.70
N LEU A 15 8.33 -10.30 0.63
CA LEU A 15 7.61 -11.55 0.33
C LEU A 15 8.51 -12.66 -0.25
N GLY A 16 9.54 -13.05 0.48
CA GLY A 16 10.38 -14.21 0.18
C GLY A 16 9.78 -15.51 0.70
N SER A 17 10.36 -16.66 0.31
CA SER A 17 9.84 -18.01 0.64
C SER A 17 9.82 -18.36 2.14
N GLN A 18 10.39 -17.53 3.00
CA GLN A 18 10.42 -17.73 4.46
C GLN A 18 9.69 -16.62 5.22
N ASP A 19 9.04 -15.68 4.53
CA ASP A 19 8.29 -14.60 5.18
C ASP A 19 7.01 -15.15 5.83
N THR A 20 6.81 -14.83 7.12
CA THR A 20 5.61 -15.20 7.89
C THR A 20 4.62 -14.05 8.07
N SER A 21 4.91 -12.88 7.50
CA SER A 21 4.16 -11.64 7.73
C SER A 21 2.67 -11.79 7.44
N LEU A 22 2.30 -12.50 6.36
CA LEU A 22 0.89 -12.70 6.02
C LEU A 22 0.20 -13.72 6.93
N GLN A 23 0.93 -14.74 7.39
CA GLN A 23 0.47 -15.69 8.40
C GLN A 23 0.15 -14.94 9.71
N ASP A 24 0.99 -13.98 10.10
CA ASP A 24 0.80 -13.16 11.29
C ASP A 24 -0.40 -12.20 11.12
N VAL A 25 -0.57 -11.58 9.95
CA VAL A 25 -1.76 -10.78 9.63
C VAL A 25 -3.05 -11.61 9.76
N VAL A 26 -3.05 -12.83 9.23
CA VAL A 26 -4.21 -13.74 9.34
C VAL A 26 -4.43 -14.20 10.77
N ALA A 27 -3.37 -14.47 11.54
CA ALA A 27 -3.47 -14.83 12.95
C ALA A 27 -4.09 -13.69 13.78
N LEU A 28 -3.60 -12.45 13.61
CA LEU A 28 -4.17 -11.26 14.25
C LEU A 28 -5.67 -11.11 13.96
N HIS A 29 -6.05 -11.31 12.70
CA HIS A 29 -7.46 -11.26 12.31
C HIS A 29 -8.31 -12.33 13.02
N ARG A 30 -7.82 -13.58 13.10
CA ARG A 30 -8.50 -14.67 13.82
C ARG A 30 -8.64 -14.42 15.31
N GLU A 31 -7.70 -13.69 15.91
CA GLU A 31 -7.74 -13.27 17.31
C GLU A 31 -8.67 -12.07 17.57
N GLY A 32 -9.37 -11.59 16.53
CA GLY A 32 -10.36 -10.51 16.61
C GLY A 32 -9.78 -9.11 16.43
N ALA A 33 -8.52 -8.98 15.98
CA ALA A 33 -7.99 -7.70 15.52
C ALA A 33 -8.50 -7.37 14.11
N ARG A 34 -8.37 -6.09 13.74
CA ARG A 34 -8.83 -5.52 12.47
C ARG A 34 -7.63 -5.04 11.64
N PRO A 35 -6.86 -5.95 11.02
CA PRO A 35 -5.69 -5.56 10.26
C PRO A 35 -6.08 -4.91 8.93
N VAL A 36 -5.32 -3.89 8.53
CA VAL A 36 -5.33 -3.28 7.19
C VAL A 36 -3.93 -3.39 6.62
N VAL A 37 -3.79 -3.93 5.43
CA VAL A 37 -2.48 -4.06 4.76
C VAL A 37 -2.32 -2.91 3.76
N VAL A 38 -1.20 -2.20 3.82
CA VAL A 38 -0.77 -1.26 2.77
C VAL A 38 0.53 -1.81 2.19
N HIS A 39 0.64 -1.95 0.87
CA HIS A 39 1.80 -2.62 0.28
C HIS A 39 2.63 -1.71 -0.62
N GLY A 40 3.92 -2.00 -0.71
CA GLY A 40 4.82 -1.47 -1.74
C GLY A 40 4.85 -2.36 -2.99
N GLY A 41 5.85 -2.14 -3.83
CA GLY A 41 6.10 -2.97 -5.00
C GLY A 41 7.25 -2.48 -5.86
N GLY A 42 8.20 -1.75 -5.28
CA GLY A 42 9.24 -1.03 -6.01
C GLY A 42 10.08 -1.92 -6.93
N ALA A 43 10.48 -3.11 -6.46
CA ALA A 43 11.24 -4.06 -7.26
C ALA A 43 10.43 -4.56 -8.47
N MET A 44 9.16 -4.92 -8.26
CA MET A 44 8.26 -5.38 -9.32
C MET A 44 8.01 -4.27 -10.36
N ILE A 45 7.80 -3.02 -9.91
CA ILE A 45 7.66 -1.88 -10.82
C ILE A 45 8.91 -1.72 -11.69
N THR A 46 10.09 -1.76 -11.08
CA THR A 46 11.36 -1.60 -11.81
C THR A 46 11.54 -2.70 -12.87
N ASP A 47 11.23 -3.95 -12.55
CA ASP A 47 11.28 -5.07 -13.51
C ASP A 47 10.34 -4.85 -14.70
N TRP A 48 9.08 -4.48 -14.44
CA TRP A 48 8.09 -4.24 -15.51
C TRP A 48 8.41 -3.02 -16.36
N LEU A 49 8.92 -1.93 -15.78
CA LEU A 49 9.38 -0.76 -16.54
C LEU A 49 10.56 -1.14 -17.45
N GLY A 50 11.53 -1.92 -16.93
CA GLY A 50 12.66 -2.41 -17.69
C GLY A 50 12.26 -3.27 -18.89
N LYS A 51 11.29 -4.16 -18.72
CA LYS A 51 10.72 -4.97 -19.82
C LYS A 51 10.11 -4.14 -20.94
N MET A 52 9.66 -2.92 -20.64
CA MET A 52 9.08 -1.99 -21.61
C MET A 52 10.07 -0.92 -22.09
N ASN A 53 11.34 -0.97 -21.65
CA ASN A 53 12.35 0.06 -21.90
C ASN A 53 11.92 1.47 -21.44
N ILE A 54 11.15 1.55 -20.35
CA ILE A 54 10.76 2.83 -19.74
C ILE A 54 11.77 3.14 -18.63
N GLU A 55 12.41 4.31 -18.71
CA GLU A 55 13.39 4.73 -17.73
C GLU A 55 12.73 5.00 -16.36
N SER A 56 13.40 4.56 -15.29
CA SER A 56 12.97 4.78 -13.93
C SER A 56 14.04 5.53 -13.15
N THR A 57 13.73 6.73 -12.70
CA THR A 57 14.61 7.54 -11.85
C THR A 57 14.00 7.77 -10.48
N PHE A 58 14.86 7.92 -9.48
CA PHE A 58 14.48 8.30 -8.13
C PHE A 58 15.06 9.66 -7.80
N VAL A 59 14.26 10.51 -7.16
CA VAL A 59 14.64 11.84 -6.67
C VAL A 59 14.17 11.91 -5.23
N ASP A 60 15.11 12.11 -4.30
CA ASP A 60 14.84 12.18 -2.86
C ASP A 60 14.03 10.99 -2.31
N GLY A 61 14.31 9.78 -2.83
CA GLY A 61 13.62 8.54 -2.44
C GLY A 61 12.24 8.33 -3.07
N LEU A 62 11.75 9.28 -3.87
CA LEU A 62 10.50 9.16 -4.63
C LEU A 62 10.80 8.75 -6.07
N ARG A 63 10.03 7.80 -6.62
CA ARG A 63 10.14 7.41 -8.02
C ARG A 63 9.52 8.48 -8.90
N SER A 64 10.32 9.20 -9.68
CA SER A 64 9.80 10.09 -10.71
C SER A 64 8.93 9.28 -11.67
N THR A 65 7.71 9.75 -11.91
CA THR A 65 6.68 8.96 -12.59
C THR A 65 6.15 9.75 -13.79
N SER A 66 6.59 9.40 -14.99
CA SER A 66 6.01 9.90 -16.24
C SER A 66 4.61 9.32 -16.48
N GLU A 67 3.90 9.82 -17.50
CA GLU A 67 2.57 9.29 -17.85
C GLU A 67 2.63 7.80 -18.24
N GLU A 68 3.66 7.40 -19.00
CA GLU A 68 3.87 6.02 -19.39
C GLU A 68 4.23 5.15 -18.18
N ALA A 69 5.13 5.64 -17.31
CA ALA A 69 5.48 4.94 -16.08
C ALA A 69 4.27 4.78 -15.15
N LEU A 70 3.38 5.76 -15.08
CA LEU A 70 2.17 5.70 -14.24
C LEU A 70 1.29 4.50 -14.61
N LYS A 71 1.08 4.23 -15.91
CA LYS A 71 0.27 3.10 -16.38
C LYS A 71 0.84 1.78 -15.86
N VAL A 72 2.16 1.63 -15.92
CA VAL A 72 2.87 0.45 -15.40
C VAL A 72 2.78 0.37 -13.88
N VAL A 73 3.05 1.47 -13.17
CA VAL A 73 2.97 1.55 -11.70
C VAL A 73 1.60 1.12 -11.21
N VAL A 74 0.52 1.68 -11.78
CA VAL A 74 -0.86 1.33 -11.41
C VAL A 74 -1.15 -0.14 -11.70
N GLY A 75 -0.81 -0.63 -12.90
CA GLY A 75 -1.04 -2.02 -13.27
C GLY A 75 -0.29 -3.02 -12.40
N VAL A 76 0.97 -2.73 -12.07
CA VAL A 76 1.80 -3.59 -11.22
C VAL A 76 1.32 -3.58 -9.78
N LEU A 77 1.12 -2.40 -9.19
CA LEU A 77 0.70 -2.31 -7.79
C LEU A 77 -0.70 -2.86 -7.59
N ARG A 78 -1.69 -2.37 -8.35
CA ARG A 78 -3.11 -2.76 -8.19
C ARG A 78 -3.41 -4.14 -8.78
N GLY A 79 -2.72 -4.55 -9.84
CA GLY A 79 -3.02 -5.78 -10.57
C GLY A 79 -2.16 -6.96 -10.15
N VAL A 80 -0.83 -6.80 -10.14
CA VAL A 80 0.09 -7.92 -9.90
C VAL A 80 0.29 -8.12 -8.40
N VAL A 81 0.84 -7.13 -7.71
CA VAL A 81 1.25 -7.26 -6.30
C VAL A 81 0.03 -7.40 -5.39
N ASN A 82 -0.99 -6.55 -5.57
CA ASN A 82 -2.18 -6.59 -4.73
C ASN A 82 -2.93 -7.94 -4.86
N ALA A 83 -3.07 -8.47 -6.08
CA ALA A 83 -3.74 -9.75 -6.30
C ALA A 83 -2.97 -10.92 -5.70
N GLN A 84 -1.64 -10.90 -5.77
CA GLN A 84 -0.79 -11.92 -5.12
C GLN A 84 -0.99 -11.93 -3.61
N LEU A 85 -0.90 -10.76 -2.96
CA LEU A 85 -1.10 -10.59 -1.53
C LEU A 85 -2.49 -11.07 -1.07
N VAL A 86 -3.54 -10.65 -1.78
CA VAL A 86 -4.91 -11.09 -1.50
C VAL A 86 -5.02 -12.61 -1.66
N GLY A 87 -4.47 -13.18 -2.73
CA GLY A 87 -4.48 -14.62 -2.97
C GLY A 87 -3.77 -15.41 -1.87
N GLU A 88 -2.64 -14.92 -1.37
CA GLU A 88 -1.89 -15.53 -0.27
C GLU A 88 -2.67 -15.46 1.05
N ILE A 89 -3.25 -14.30 1.39
CA ILE A 89 -4.09 -14.15 2.60
C ILE A 89 -5.30 -15.10 2.53
N VAL A 90 -5.96 -15.19 1.38
CA VAL A 90 -7.09 -16.11 1.17
C VAL A 90 -6.65 -17.56 1.26
N GLY A 91 -5.50 -17.92 0.66
CA GLY A 91 -4.91 -19.26 0.74
C GLY A 91 -4.55 -19.69 2.16
N LEU A 92 -4.19 -18.73 3.02
CA LEU A 92 -3.96 -18.93 4.46
C LEU A 92 -5.26 -19.03 5.27
N GLY A 93 -6.43 -18.88 4.63
CA GLY A 93 -7.75 -18.93 5.25
C GLY A 93 -8.19 -17.61 5.88
N GLY A 94 -7.65 -16.48 5.43
CA GLY A 94 -8.15 -15.14 5.72
C GLY A 94 -9.24 -14.71 4.74
N ASN A 95 -9.99 -13.66 5.09
CA ASN A 95 -10.97 -13.02 4.22
C ASN A 95 -10.44 -11.65 3.80
N ALA A 96 -9.98 -11.49 2.56
CA ALA A 96 -9.31 -10.26 2.12
C ALA A 96 -9.89 -9.71 0.81
N VAL A 97 -9.83 -8.38 0.69
CA VAL A 97 -10.22 -7.66 -0.53
C VAL A 97 -9.12 -6.68 -0.91
N GLY A 98 -8.76 -6.71 -2.19
CA GLY A 98 -7.81 -5.80 -2.80
C GLY A 98 -8.45 -4.49 -3.22
N LEU A 99 -7.81 -3.37 -2.89
CA LEU A 99 -8.21 -2.03 -3.30
C LEU A 99 -6.98 -1.14 -3.53
N SER A 100 -7.22 0.04 -4.08
CA SER A 100 -6.30 1.15 -4.15
C SER A 100 -6.96 2.39 -3.53
N GLY A 101 -6.20 3.45 -3.29
CA GLY A 101 -6.76 4.71 -2.82
C GLY A 101 -7.72 5.40 -3.80
N VAL A 102 -7.77 4.98 -5.07
CA VAL A 102 -8.77 5.46 -6.04
C VAL A 102 -10.15 4.84 -5.80
N ASP A 103 -10.21 3.61 -5.28
CA ASP A 103 -11.46 2.89 -5.09
C ASP A 103 -12.29 3.58 -3.99
N GLY A 104 -13.50 4.04 -4.35
CA GLY A 104 -14.34 4.87 -3.47
C GLY A 104 -13.79 6.28 -3.19
N GLY A 105 -12.70 6.70 -3.84
CA GLY A 105 -12.02 7.97 -3.54
C GLY A 105 -11.35 7.99 -2.16
N ALA A 106 -10.95 6.82 -1.66
CA ALA A 106 -10.43 6.62 -0.31
C ALA A 106 -9.17 7.45 0.00
N VAL A 107 -8.28 7.68 -0.97
CA VAL A 107 -7.07 8.50 -0.80
C VAL A 107 -7.10 9.64 -1.82
N LYS A 108 -7.32 10.86 -1.34
CA LYS A 108 -7.28 12.08 -2.15
C LYS A 108 -5.85 12.59 -2.20
N ALA A 109 -5.44 13.07 -3.35
CA ALA A 109 -4.08 13.53 -3.58
C ALA A 109 -4.02 14.75 -4.50
N ARG A 110 -2.85 15.37 -4.55
CA ARG A 110 -2.44 16.35 -5.56
C ARG A 110 -1.02 16.04 -5.99
N ARG A 111 -0.56 16.56 -7.13
CA ARG A 111 0.85 16.45 -7.51
C ARG A 111 1.78 17.00 -6.41
N TYR A 112 2.79 16.22 -6.05
CA TYR A 112 3.78 16.59 -5.03
C TYR A 112 4.74 17.67 -5.55
N ASP A 113 5.31 17.45 -6.73
CA ASP A 113 6.23 18.36 -7.42
C ASP A 113 6.11 18.09 -8.92
N GLU A 114 5.95 19.15 -9.73
CA GLU A 114 5.84 19.03 -11.18
C GLU A 114 7.03 18.30 -11.82
N ARG A 115 8.22 18.41 -11.23
CA ARG A 115 9.46 17.75 -11.70
C ARG A 115 9.42 16.23 -11.54
N LEU A 116 8.56 15.71 -10.66
CA LEU A 116 8.37 14.28 -10.43
C LEU A 116 7.21 13.69 -11.25
N GLY A 117 6.51 14.51 -12.03
CA GLY A 117 5.38 14.09 -12.87
C GLY A 117 4.15 13.70 -12.05
N TYR A 118 3.76 12.43 -12.11
CA TYR A 118 2.54 11.88 -11.49
C TYR A 118 2.78 11.30 -10.09
N VAL A 119 3.73 11.88 -9.35
CA VAL A 119 3.93 11.59 -7.93
C VAL A 119 2.97 12.44 -7.11
N GLY A 120 2.28 11.79 -6.16
CA GLY A 120 1.23 12.42 -5.36
C GLY A 120 1.61 12.68 -3.90
N GLU A 121 1.07 13.77 -3.38
CA GLU A 121 0.98 14.10 -1.96
C GLU A 121 -0.46 13.82 -1.48
N VAL A 122 -0.62 13.12 -0.36
CA VAL A 122 -1.95 12.85 0.21
C VAL A 122 -2.54 14.15 0.76
N THR A 123 -3.74 14.51 0.32
CA THR A 123 -4.49 15.67 0.82
C THR A 123 -5.60 15.30 1.80
N GLY A 124 -5.98 14.02 1.82
CA GLY A 124 -6.91 13.47 2.80
C GLY A 124 -7.26 12.02 2.51
N VAL A 125 -7.75 11.32 3.53
CA VAL A 125 -8.22 9.94 3.41
C VAL A 125 -9.66 9.87 3.89
N ASP A 126 -10.53 9.34 3.05
CA ASP A 126 -11.89 8.94 3.41
C ASP A 126 -11.89 7.46 3.81
N GLY A 127 -11.88 7.23 5.13
CA GLY A 127 -11.83 5.89 5.70
C GLY A 127 -13.17 5.14 5.67
N THR A 128 -14.28 5.75 5.25
CA THR A 128 -15.62 5.15 5.40
C THR A 128 -15.74 3.80 4.70
N PHE A 129 -15.22 3.70 3.48
CA PHE A 129 -15.25 2.44 2.74
C PHE A 129 -14.36 1.37 3.39
N ILE A 130 -13.15 1.75 3.83
CA ILE A 130 -12.23 0.85 4.52
C ILE A 130 -12.84 0.34 5.85
N GLN A 131 -13.47 1.23 6.61
CA GLN A 131 -14.15 0.89 7.86
C GLN A 131 -15.28 -0.11 7.65
N SER A 132 -16.06 0.04 6.57
CA SER A 132 -17.15 -0.88 6.25
C SER A 132 -16.65 -2.29 5.94
N LEU A 133 -15.47 -2.43 5.32
CA LEU A 133 -14.82 -3.73 5.11
C LEU A 133 -14.37 -4.34 6.45
N LEU A 134 -13.76 -3.53 7.33
CA LEU A 134 -13.34 -3.99 8.65
C LEU A 134 -14.52 -4.45 9.51
N ASP A 135 -15.64 -3.72 9.48
CA ASP A 135 -16.87 -4.06 10.20
C ASP A 135 -17.49 -5.37 9.67
N ALA A 136 -17.27 -5.68 8.39
CA ALA A 136 -17.68 -6.93 7.75
C ALA A 136 -16.69 -8.10 7.99
N GLY A 137 -15.61 -7.89 8.76
CA GLY A 137 -14.58 -8.92 8.98
C GLY A 137 -13.76 -9.23 7.74
N VAL A 138 -13.51 -8.23 6.89
CA VAL A 138 -12.65 -8.31 5.71
C VAL A 138 -11.35 -7.58 5.99
N ILE A 139 -10.22 -8.17 5.59
CA ILE A 139 -8.88 -7.58 5.62
C ILE A 139 -8.68 -6.74 4.34
N PRO A 140 -8.63 -5.40 4.42
CA PRO A 140 -8.40 -4.57 3.25
C PRO A 140 -6.91 -4.57 2.90
N VAL A 141 -6.59 -4.79 1.62
CA VAL A 141 -5.22 -4.75 1.07
C VAL A 141 -5.11 -3.61 0.08
N ILE A 142 -4.37 -2.55 0.44
CA ILE A 142 -4.40 -1.25 -0.22
C ILE A 142 -3.11 -1.01 -1.02
N ALA A 143 -3.26 -0.81 -2.32
CA ALA A 143 -2.23 -0.30 -3.20
C ALA A 143 -2.10 1.24 -3.07
N PRO A 144 -0.87 1.80 -3.01
CA PRO A 144 -0.62 3.20 -2.67
C PRO A 144 -0.78 4.14 -3.89
N ILE A 145 -1.97 4.12 -4.48
CA ILE A 145 -2.37 4.99 -5.58
C ILE A 145 -3.43 5.95 -5.06
N GLY A 146 -3.21 7.26 -5.16
CA GLY A 146 -4.20 8.28 -4.78
C GLY A 146 -4.96 8.83 -5.98
N LEU A 147 -6.05 9.54 -5.70
CA LEU A 147 -6.88 10.22 -6.67
C LEU A 147 -6.70 11.73 -6.57
N GLU A 148 -6.13 12.33 -7.61
CA GLU A 148 -6.25 13.75 -7.89
C GLU A 148 -7.60 14.01 -8.57
N PRO A 149 -8.50 14.80 -7.95
CA PRO A 149 -9.79 15.10 -8.54
C PRO A 149 -9.62 15.84 -9.89
N PRO A 150 -10.46 15.55 -10.89
CA PRO A 150 -11.65 14.69 -10.80
C PRO A 150 -11.38 13.19 -11.02
N SER A 151 -10.28 12.79 -11.66
CA SER A 151 -10.12 11.41 -12.15
C SER A 151 -8.68 10.95 -12.39
N GLN A 152 -7.67 11.66 -11.88
CA GLN A 152 -6.26 11.38 -12.19
C GLN A 152 -5.61 10.54 -11.09
N PRO A 153 -5.19 9.29 -11.37
CA PRO A 153 -4.40 8.53 -10.41
C PRO A 153 -3.00 9.14 -10.23
N LEU A 154 -2.47 9.06 -9.02
CA LEU A 154 -1.09 9.45 -8.68
C LEU A 154 -0.38 8.34 -7.93
N ASN A 155 0.91 8.16 -8.22
CA ASN A 155 1.79 7.26 -7.50
C ASN A 155 2.19 7.89 -6.16
N ILE A 156 1.92 7.23 -5.04
CA ILE A 156 2.23 7.76 -3.70
C ILE A 156 3.18 6.81 -2.99
N ASN A 157 4.07 7.36 -2.17
CA ASN A 157 4.89 6.55 -1.28
C ASN A 157 4.00 5.70 -0.34
N ALA A 158 4.27 4.39 -0.27
CA ALA A 158 3.46 3.45 0.50
C ALA A 158 3.46 3.72 2.01
N ASP A 159 4.58 4.20 2.55
CA ASP A 159 4.69 4.54 3.97
C ASP A 159 3.81 5.74 4.33
N THR A 160 3.76 6.72 3.42
CA THR A 160 2.86 7.89 3.54
C THR A 160 1.39 7.46 3.52
N VAL A 161 1.01 6.58 2.59
CA VAL A 161 -0.37 6.04 2.54
C VAL A 161 -0.71 5.26 3.80
N ALA A 162 0.22 4.43 4.30
CA ALA A 162 0.01 3.68 5.54
C ALA A 162 -0.21 4.60 6.74
N GLY A 163 0.61 5.65 6.87
CA GLY A 163 0.45 6.67 7.90
C GLY A 163 -0.90 7.39 7.84
N GLU A 164 -1.30 7.86 6.65
CA GLU A 164 -2.56 8.58 6.48
C GLU A 164 -3.80 7.70 6.65
N VAL A 165 -3.75 6.44 6.21
CA VAL A 165 -4.81 5.45 6.46
C VAL A 165 -4.92 5.16 7.95
N ALA A 166 -3.80 4.95 8.65
CA ALA A 166 -3.79 4.74 10.10
C ALA A 166 -4.40 5.94 10.83
N ARG A 167 -4.03 7.16 10.43
CA ARG A 167 -4.58 8.40 10.98
C ARG A 167 -6.09 8.51 10.76
N ALA A 168 -6.57 8.24 9.54
CA ALA A 168 -7.99 8.33 9.20
C ALA A 168 -8.85 7.30 9.94
N LEU A 169 -8.35 6.09 10.12
CA LEU A 169 -9.02 5.02 10.85
C LEU A 169 -8.85 5.11 12.38
N LYS A 170 -8.04 6.06 12.86
CA LYS A 170 -7.61 6.14 14.27
C LYS A 170 -7.07 4.79 14.76
N ALA A 171 -6.21 4.18 13.95
CA ALA A 171 -5.64 2.88 14.23
C ALA A 171 -4.86 2.89 15.56
N ASP A 172 -4.97 1.78 16.30
CA ASP A 172 -4.25 1.58 17.57
C ASP A 172 -2.75 1.38 17.33
N SER A 173 -2.37 0.94 16.13
CA SER A 173 -0.98 0.69 15.74
C SER A 173 -0.76 0.84 14.24
N LEU A 174 0.44 1.30 13.90
CA LEU A 174 1.00 1.30 12.55
C LEU A 174 2.33 0.55 12.60
N VAL A 175 2.41 -0.55 11.87
CA VAL A 175 3.59 -1.44 11.85
C VAL A 175 4.21 -1.39 10.46
N PHE A 176 5.50 -1.10 10.40
CA PHE A 176 6.28 -1.14 9.16
C PHE A 176 7.09 -2.43 9.11
N LEU A 177 6.80 -3.28 8.13
CA LEU A 177 7.64 -4.43 7.81
C LEU A 177 8.72 -3.96 6.84
N THR A 178 9.96 -4.01 7.31
CA THR A 178 11.15 -3.54 6.62
C THR A 178 12.23 -4.61 6.68
N ASP A 179 13.20 -4.50 5.79
CA ASP A 179 14.36 -5.38 5.64
C ASP A 179 15.55 -5.00 6.54
N VAL A 180 15.33 -4.15 7.54
CA VAL A 180 16.35 -3.70 8.51
C VAL A 180 15.82 -3.88 9.94
N ASP A 181 16.73 -4.03 10.90
CA ASP A 181 16.38 -4.29 12.31
C ASP A 181 15.60 -3.14 12.98
N GLY A 182 15.54 -1.97 12.35
CA GLY A 182 14.77 -0.81 12.78
C GLY A 182 15.53 0.50 12.60
N LEU A 183 15.21 1.49 13.42
CA LEU A 183 15.98 2.73 13.49
C LEU A 183 17.30 2.45 14.22
N LEU A 184 18.41 2.68 13.54
CA LEU A 184 19.75 2.59 14.11
C LEU A 184 20.23 3.99 14.50
N ASP A 185 20.91 4.11 15.65
CA ASP A 185 21.63 5.34 15.99
C ASP A 185 22.78 5.53 15.00
N GLY A 186 22.90 6.74 14.44
CA GLY A 186 23.99 7.09 13.55
C GLY A 186 25.32 7.10 14.31
N ALA A 187 26.29 6.31 13.85
CA ALA A 187 27.67 6.33 14.35
C ALA A 187 28.45 7.54 13.83
#